data_AF-A0A645DG22-F1
#
_entry.id   AF-A0A645DG22-F1
#
_cell.length_a   1.000
_cell.length_b   1.000
_cell.length_c   1.000
_cell.angle_alpha   90.00
_cell.angle_beta   90.00
_cell.angle_gamma   90.00
#
_symmetry.space_group_name_H-M   'P 1'
#
loop_
_entity.id
_entity.type
_entity.pdbx_description
1 polymer ?
#
loop_
_entity_poly.entity_id
_entity_poly.type
_entity_poly.pdbx_seq_one_letter_code
_entity_poly.pdbx_strand_id
1 'polypeptide(L)'
;MKVVKIQTQTLEAMDFFWTALKDRERIADLFIQEVTMMDSYQLSYDDEFTAESVRRVMSALANREPFKAANKKEGRLYSNHLWMMDDLGVEKAMLQPIKQLNLDHLREKLEGHISSDEIQIHFVPLHLDCHKVIKNHLLINFFKIQLGLEEEIVTIQDKPLDAYILDVLVQEMK
;
A
#
# COMPACT_ATOMS: atom_id res chain seq x y z
N MET A 1 -15.33 -7.63 -21.33
CA MET A 1 -13.99 -7.02 -21.38
C MET A 1 -13.65 -6.60 -19.96
N LYS A 2 -12.59 -7.18 -19.39
CA LYS A 2 -12.18 -6.88 -18.03
C LYS A 2 -11.65 -5.46 -17.89
N VAL A 3 -12.04 -4.79 -16.81
CA VAL A 3 -11.57 -3.46 -16.43
C VAL A 3 -10.65 -3.60 -15.23
N VAL A 4 -9.41 -3.13 -15.36
CA VAL A 4 -8.44 -3.06 -14.26
C VAL A 4 -8.28 -1.60 -13.86
N LYS A 5 -8.59 -1.27 -12.60
CA LYS A 5 -8.44 0.08 -12.05
C LYS A 5 -7.35 0.08 -10.99
N ILE A 6 -6.46 1.06 -11.06
CA ILE A 6 -5.42 1.29 -10.05
C ILE A 6 -5.89 2.43 -9.14
N GLN A 7 -5.80 2.24 -7.84
CA GLN A 7 -6.18 3.17 -6.79
C GLN A 7 -4.94 3.64 -6.03
N THR A 8 -4.59 4.92 -6.17
CA THR A 8 -3.41 5.56 -5.57
C THR A 8 -3.75 6.55 -4.47
N GLN A 9 -5.03 6.82 -4.20
CA GLN A 9 -5.46 7.86 -3.24
C GLN A 9 -4.79 7.71 -1.86
N THR A 10 -4.72 6.50 -1.33
CA THR A 10 -4.08 6.25 -0.04
C THR A 10 -2.57 6.43 -0.11
N LEU A 11 -1.95 6.06 -1.23
CA LEU A 11 -0.53 6.28 -1.44
C LEU A 11 -0.18 7.77 -1.53
N GLU A 12 -1.02 8.58 -2.16
CA GLU A 12 -0.88 10.04 -2.23
C GLU A 12 -1.01 10.72 -0.88
N ALA A 13 -1.96 10.28 -0.05
CA ALA A 13 -2.05 10.76 1.34
C ALA A 13 -0.81 10.36 2.16
N MET A 14 -0.21 9.22 1.87
CA MET A 14 0.99 8.75 2.56
C MET A 14 2.25 9.50 2.12
N ASP A 15 2.39 9.81 0.83
CA ASP A 15 3.41 10.71 0.28
C ASP A 15 3.38 12.09 0.98
N PHE A 16 2.18 12.66 1.12
CA PHE A 16 1.96 13.89 1.90
C PHE A 16 2.36 13.71 3.37
N PHE A 17 1.89 12.64 4.01
CA PHE A 17 2.17 12.37 5.43
C PHE A 17 3.68 12.28 5.68
N TRP A 18 4.43 11.51 4.90
CA TRP A 18 5.87 11.35 5.06
C TRP A 18 6.64 12.64 4.79
N THR A 19 6.23 13.40 3.77
CA THR A 19 6.80 14.73 3.49
C THR A 19 6.61 15.67 4.69
N ALA A 20 5.39 15.77 5.22
CA ALA A 20 5.08 16.60 6.38
C ALA A 20 5.89 16.17 7.64
N LEU A 21 6.03 14.87 7.88
CA LEU A 21 6.84 14.36 9.01
C LEU A 21 8.32 14.76 8.89
N LYS A 22 8.89 14.66 7.70
CA LYS A 22 10.28 15.06 7.42
C LYS A 22 10.48 16.55 7.61
N ASP A 23 9.58 17.36 7.08
CA ASP A 23 9.63 18.83 7.16
C ASP A 23 9.22 19.34 8.55
N ARG A 24 8.88 18.42 9.46
CA ARG A 24 8.46 18.67 10.84
C ARG A 24 7.21 19.55 10.92
N GLU A 25 6.36 19.46 9.91
CA GLU A 25 5.09 20.14 9.88
C GLU A 25 4.08 19.48 10.83
N ARG A 26 3.12 20.28 11.30
CA ARG A 26 2.03 19.77 12.13
C ARG A 26 1.00 19.09 11.23
N ILE A 27 0.73 17.83 11.53
CA ILE A 27 -0.33 17.06 10.89
C ILE A 27 -1.60 17.18 11.74
N ALA A 28 -2.73 17.52 11.12
CA ALA A 28 -4.00 17.62 11.83
C ALA A 28 -4.54 16.22 12.18
N ASP A 29 -5.12 16.06 13.36
CA ASP A 29 -5.75 14.80 13.76
C ASP A 29 -6.88 14.38 12.79
N LEU A 30 -7.57 15.37 12.22
CA LEU A 30 -8.59 15.14 11.20
C LEU A 30 -8.02 14.45 9.96
N PHE A 31 -6.85 14.86 9.49
CA PHE A 31 -6.18 14.19 8.36
C PHE A 31 -5.90 12.72 8.68
N ILE A 32 -5.40 12.42 9.88
CA ILE A 32 -5.16 11.04 10.31
C ILE A 32 -6.47 10.25 10.32
N GLN A 33 -7.55 10.83 10.85
CA GLN A 33 -8.87 10.19 10.84
C GLN A 33 -9.36 9.90 9.42
N GLU A 34 -9.24 10.85 8.50
CA GLU A 34 -9.62 10.68 7.08
C GLU A 34 -8.84 9.55 6.42
N VAL A 35 -7.53 9.45 6.67
CA VAL A 35 -6.71 8.32 6.16
C VAL A 35 -7.25 6.98 6.67
N THR A 36 -7.61 6.88 7.95
CA THR A 36 -8.17 5.63 8.50
C THR A 36 -9.52 5.24 7.91
N MET A 37 -10.21 6.18 7.26
CA MET A 37 -11.50 5.95 6.60
C MET A 37 -11.38 5.68 5.10
N MET A 38 -10.18 5.74 4.52
CA MET A 38 -9.99 5.41 3.11
C MET A 38 -10.32 3.94 2.83
N ASP A 39 -11.07 3.70 1.75
CA ASP A 39 -11.57 2.37 1.36
C ASP A 39 -10.47 1.30 1.36
N SER A 40 -9.27 1.64 0.88
CA SER A 40 -8.15 0.70 0.80
C SER A 40 -7.65 0.24 2.19
N TYR A 41 -7.64 1.13 3.18
CA TYR A 41 -7.34 0.78 4.57
C TYR A 41 -8.51 0.02 5.20
N GLN A 42 -9.75 0.44 4.94
CA GLN A 42 -10.93 -0.26 5.44
C GLN A 42 -10.99 -1.73 5.00
N LEU A 43 -10.62 -2.01 3.74
CA LEU A 43 -10.47 -3.37 3.23
C LEU A 43 -9.35 -4.14 3.94
N SER A 44 -8.29 -3.46 4.37
CA SER A 44 -7.18 -4.12 5.07
C SER A 44 -7.54 -4.60 6.48
N TYR A 45 -8.56 -4.01 7.10
CA TYR A 45 -8.91 -4.28 8.50
C TYR A 45 -9.36 -5.72 8.77
N ASP A 46 -9.15 -6.12 10.02
CA ASP A 46 -9.60 -7.37 10.63
C ASP A 46 -9.69 -7.21 12.17
N ASP A 47 -9.94 -8.31 12.87
CA ASP A 47 -10.15 -8.32 14.32
C ASP A 47 -8.96 -7.77 15.13
N GLU A 48 -7.74 -7.84 14.58
CA GLU A 48 -6.52 -7.36 15.24
C GLU A 48 -5.99 -6.05 14.66
N PHE A 49 -6.37 -5.68 13.44
CA PHE A 49 -5.88 -4.49 12.77
C PHE A 49 -7.05 -3.64 12.30
N THR A 50 -7.27 -2.51 12.98
CA THR A 50 -8.47 -1.66 12.78
C THR A 50 -8.09 -0.23 12.43
N ALA A 51 -9.09 0.62 12.20
CA ALA A 51 -8.89 2.07 12.08
C ALA A 51 -8.12 2.65 13.28
N GLU A 52 -8.38 2.18 14.50
CA GLU A 52 -7.64 2.62 15.68
C GLU A 52 -6.17 2.20 15.64
N SER A 53 -5.85 1.05 15.05
CA SER A 53 -4.48 0.60 14.86
C SER A 53 -3.70 1.55 13.95
N VAL A 54 -4.28 1.94 12.81
CA VAL A 54 -3.67 2.92 11.89
C VAL A 54 -3.57 4.30 12.55
N ARG A 55 -4.65 4.77 13.18
CA ARG A 55 -4.70 6.07 13.86
C ARG A 55 -3.61 6.21 14.92
N ARG A 56 -3.45 5.20 15.78
CA ARG A 56 -2.45 5.21 16.85
C ARG A 56 -1.02 5.23 16.31
N VAL A 57 -0.74 4.43 15.28
CA VAL A 57 0.58 4.41 14.62
C VAL A 57 0.89 5.78 14.02
N MET A 58 -0.01 6.32 13.21
CA MET A 58 0.19 7.61 12.55
C MET A 58 0.30 8.77 13.54
N SER A 59 -0.54 8.77 14.59
CA SER A 59 -0.51 9.79 15.64
C SER A 59 0.81 9.77 16.41
N ALA A 60 1.32 8.59 16.78
CA ALA A 60 2.61 8.47 17.46
C ALA A 60 3.76 8.98 16.58
N LEU A 61 3.72 8.71 15.27
CA LEU A 61 4.71 9.23 14.31
C LEU A 61 4.63 10.76 14.18
N ALA A 62 3.42 11.31 14.00
CA ALA A 62 3.17 12.75 13.89
C ALA A 62 3.62 13.54 15.13
N ASN A 63 3.37 12.97 16.31
CA ASN A 63 3.72 13.61 17.58
C ASN A 63 5.12 13.25 18.09
N ARG A 64 5.84 12.37 17.39
CA ARG A 64 7.16 11.83 17.79
C ARG A 64 7.15 11.20 19.18
N GLU A 65 6.07 10.48 19.47
CA GLU A 65 5.86 9.83 20.76
C GLU A 65 6.40 8.39 20.74
N PRO A 66 6.87 7.86 21.89
CA PRO A 66 7.16 6.44 22.03
C PRO A 66 5.93 5.59 21.69
N PHE A 67 6.06 4.67 20.74
CA PHE A 67 4.96 3.80 20.34
C PHE A 67 5.06 2.42 21.02
N LYS A 68 3.98 2.04 21.71
CA LYS A 68 3.79 0.66 22.22
C LYS A 68 2.69 -0.02 21.42
N ALA A 69 3.09 -0.93 20.54
CA ALA A 69 2.17 -1.71 19.72
C ALA A 69 1.26 -2.59 20.59
N ALA A 70 -0.03 -2.65 20.28
CA ALA A 70 -0.96 -3.59 20.90
C ALA A 70 -0.82 -5.01 20.34
N ASN A 71 -0.36 -5.14 19.09
CA ASN A 71 -0.16 -6.41 18.42
C ASN A 71 0.97 -6.32 17.37
N LYS A 72 1.27 -7.46 16.74
CA LYS A 72 2.35 -7.57 15.76
C LYS A 72 2.11 -6.74 14.49
N LYS A 73 0.85 -6.57 14.06
CA LYS A 73 0.49 -5.83 12.85
C LYS A 73 0.75 -4.33 13.05
N GLU A 74 0.30 -3.76 14.16
CA GLU A 74 0.61 -2.39 14.56
C GLU A 74 2.11 -2.13 14.66
N GLY A 75 2.83 -3.00 15.37
CA GLY A 75 4.28 -2.84 15.54
C GLY A 75 5.03 -2.89 14.21
N ARG A 76 4.60 -3.76 13.29
CA ARG A 76 5.17 -3.83 11.95
C ARG A 76 4.85 -2.58 11.13
N LEU A 77 3.61 -2.10 11.13
CA LEU A 77 3.24 -0.88 10.41
C LEU A 77 4.07 0.32 10.88
N TYR A 78 4.20 0.49 12.20
CA TYR A 78 5.04 1.54 12.78
C TYR A 78 6.50 1.42 12.32
N SER A 79 7.07 0.21 12.39
CA SER A 79 8.45 -0.03 11.97
C SER A 79 8.67 0.23 10.48
N ASN A 80 7.71 -0.14 9.63
CA ASN A 80 7.79 0.11 8.19
C ASN A 80 7.76 1.62 7.88
N HIS A 81 6.92 2.39 8.59
CA HIS A 81 6.91 3.85 8.47
C HIS A 81 8.22 4.49 8.92
N LEU A 82 8.81 4.04 10.03
CA LEU A 82 10.13 4.52 10.46
C LEU A 82 11.18 4.30 9.37
N TRP A 83 11.23 3.10 8.80
CA TRP A 83 12.17 2.78 7.72
C TRP A 83 11.96 3.67 6.49
N MET A 84 10.70 3.98 6.14
CA MET A 84 10.39 4.87 5.03
C MET A 84 10.88 6.31 5.29
N MET A 85 10.78 6.78 6.53
CA MET A 85 11.25 8.12 6.89
C MET A 85 12.77 8.26 6.96
N ASP A 86 13.51 7.15 7.07
CA ASP A 86 14.98 7.18 7.09
C ASP A 86 15.56 7.71 5.77
N ASP A 87 14.92 7.40 4.64
CA ASP A 87 15.30 7.91 3.31
C ASP A 87 14.11 8.11 2.37
N LEU A 88 13.58 9.34 2.33
CA LEU A 88 12.52 9.71 1.37
C LEU A 88 12.98 9.70 -0.10
N GLY A 89 14.28 9.63 -0.38
CA GLY A 89 14.77 9.43 -1.76
C GLY A 89 14.36 8.05 -2.29
N VAL A 90 14.48 7.02 -1.46
CA VAL A 90 14.05 5.65 -1.77
C VAL A 90 12.53 5.57 -1.91
N GLU A 91 11.81 6.22 -1.00
CA GLU A 91 10.35 6.35 -1.05
C GLU A 91 9.87 6.90 -2.41
N LYS A 92 10.40 8.06 -2.82
CA LYS A 92 10.08 8.68 -4.11
C LYS A 92 10.44 7.81 -5.29
N ALA A 93 11.60 7.13 -5.24
CA ALA A 93 12.03 6.22 -6.29
C ALA A 93 11.08 5.02 -6.44
N MET A 94 10.48 4.53 -5.35
CA MET A 94 9.46 3.47 -5.40
C MET A 94 8.09 3.99 -5.84
N LEU A 95 7.71 5.21 -5.45
CA LEU A 95 6.44 5.82 -5.83
C LEU A 95 6.32 6.11 -7.32
N GLN A 96 7.38 6.61 -7.95
CA GLN A 96 7.34 7.09 -9.33
C GLN A 96 6.88 6.01 -10.33
N PRO A 97 7.45 4.79 -10.32
CA PRO A 97 7.00 3.71 -11.20
C PRO A 97 5.55 3.29 -10.95
N ILE A 98 5.08 3.34 -9.71
CA ILE A 98 3.69 3.00 -9.36
C ILE A 98 2.71 4.03 -9.94
N LYS A 99 3.05 5.33 -9.84
CA LYS A 99 2.23 6.41 -10.40
C LYS A 99 2.12 6.35 -11.94
N GLN A 100 3.08 5.71 -12.61
CA GLN A 100 3.10 5.53 -14.06
C GLN A 100 2.63 4.13 -14.50
N LEU A 101 2.32 3.24 -13.57
CA LEU A 101 1.99 1.85 -13.84
C LEU A 101 0.73 1.76 -14.70
N ASN A 102 0.84 1.06 -15.83
CA ASN A 102 -0.29 0.70 -16.67
C ASN A 102 -0.42 -0.84 -16.75
N LEU A 103 -1.58 -1.35 -16.35
CA LEU A 103 -1.88 -2.79 -16.31
C LEU A 103 -2.90 -3.23 -17.37
N ASP A 104 -3.16 -2.39 -18.39
CA ASP A 104 -4.13 -2.70 -19.44
C ASP A 104 -3.71 -3.93 -20.25
N HIS A 105 -2.40 -4.11 -20.42
CA HIS A 105 -1.82 -5.29 -21.07
C HIS A 105 -2.11 -6.61 -20.34
N LEU A 106 -2.53 -6.57 -19.07
CA LEU A 106 -2.92 -7.77 -18.33
C LEU A 106 -4.34 -8.24 -18.67
N ARG A 107 -5.21 -7.37 -19.19
CA ARG A 107 -6.64 -7.68 -19.41
C ARG A 107 -6.86 -8.93 -20.23
N GLU A 108 -6.10 -9.11 -21.31
CA GLU A 108 -6.18 -10.28 -22.18
C GLU A 108 -5.75 -11.57 -21.46
N LYS A 109 -4.75 -11.47 -20.58
CA LYS A 109 -4.22 -12.61 -19.80
C LYS A 109 -5.15 -13.03 -18.66
N LEU A 110 -6.05 -12.15 -18.24
CA LEU A 110 -7.03 -12.43 -17.18
C LEU A 110 -8.31 -13.07 -17.71
N GLU A 111 -8.55 -13.01 -19.03
CA GLU A 111 -9.74 -13.58 -19.65
C GLU A 111 -9.83 -15.10 -19.38
N GLY A 112 -10.98 -15.57 -18.93
CA GLY A 112 -11.18 -16.99 -18.55
C GLY A 112 -10.54 -17.42 -17.22
N HIS A 113 -9.72 -16.59 -16.57
CA HIS A 113 -9.10 -16.90 -15.28
C HIS A 113 -9.85 -16.34 -14.07
N ILE A 114 -10.55 -15.23 -14.26
CA ILE A 114 -11.22 -14.48 -13.20
C ILE A 114 -12.69 -14.33 -13.55
N SER A 115 -13.60 -14.49 -12.58
CA SER A 115 -15.03 -14.31 -12.81
C SER A 115 -15.49 -12.84 -12.85
N SER A 116 -14.80 -11.95 -12.14
CA SER A 116 -15.15 -10.52 -12.07
C SER A 116 -14.79 -9.74 -13.34
N ASP A 117 -15.69 -8.86 -13.77
CA ASP A 117 -15.47 -7.94 -14.89
C ASP A 117 -14.69 -6.68 -14.49
N GLU A 118 -14.67 -6.32 -13.20
CA GLU A 118 -13.95 -5.15 -12.68
C GLU A 118 -13.03 -5.55 -11.53
N ILE A 119 -11.73 -5.30 -11.70
CA ILE A 119 -10.70 -5.57 -10.71
C ILE A 119 -10.15 -4.22 -10.22
N GLN A 120 -10.07 -4.05 -8.90
CA GLN A 120 -9.48 -2.86 -8.30
C GLN A 120 -8.18 -3.21 -7.57
N ILE A 121 -7.09 -2.56 -7.96
CA ILE A 121 -5.77 -2.75 -7.38
C ILE A 121 -5.45 -1.52 -6.53
N HIS A 122 -5.18 -1.74 -5.26
CA HIS A 122 -4.92 -0.69 -4.28
C HIS A 122 -3.47 -0.77 -3.83
N PHE A 123 -2.72 0.33 -3.93
CA PHE A 123 -1.40 0.42 -3.32
C PHE A 123 -1.53 1.08 -1.94
N VAL A 124 -1.21 0.31 -0.89
CA VAL A 124 -1.49 0.70 0.49
C VAL A 124 -0.27 0.40 1.36
N PRO A 125 0.19 1.33 2.20
CA PRO A 125 1.21 0.99 3.19
C PRO A 125 0.60 0.09 4.28
N LEU A 126 0.99 -1.19 4.30
CA LEU A 126 0.40 -2.21 5.18
C LEU A 126 1.42 -2.79 6.16
N HIS A 127 0.99 -3.78 6.94
CA HIS A 127 1.83 -4.39 7.96
C HIS A 127 2.72 -5.52 7.41
N LEU A 128 2.18 -6.74 7.26
CA LEU A 128 2.95 -7.99 7.24
C LEU A 128 3.06 -8.56 5.83
N ASP A 129 1.91 -8.84 5.22
CA ASP A 129 1.81 -9.59 3.97
C ASP A 129 2.19 -8.72 2.76
N CYS A 130 2.57 -9.36 1.66
CA CYS A 130 2.88 -8.66 0.41
C CYS A 130 1.63 -8.16 -0.29
N HIS A 131 0.52 -8.88 -0.12
CA HIS A 131 -0.76 -8.50 -0.69
C HIS A 131 -1.92 -9.10 0.12
N LYS A 132 -3.15 -8.65 -0.18
CA LYS A 132 -4.40 -9.22 0.34
C LYS A 132 -5.45 -9.20 -0.78
N VAL A 133 -6.08 -10.34 -1.06
CA VAL A 133 -7.21 -10.43 -2.01
C VAL A 133 -8.53 -10.43 -1.25
N ILE A 134 -9.45 -9.53 -1.63
CA ILE A 134 -10.79 -9.45 -1.07
C ILE A 134 -11.79 -9.24 -2.20
N LYS A 135 -12.57 -10.27 -2.53
CA LYS A 135 -13.49 -10.26 -3.68
C LYS A 135 -12.73 -9.88 -4.95
N ASN A 136 -13.09 -8.75 -5.57
CA ASN A 136 -12.46 -8.20 -6.76
C ASN A 136 -11.41 -7.11 -6.46
N HIS A 137 -10.97 -7.00 -5.20
CA HIS A 137 -9.94 -6.06 -4.76
C HIS A 137 -8.64 -6.79 -4.48
N LEU A 138 -7.55 -6.27 -5.02
CA LEU A 138 -6.18 -6.66 -4.69
C LEU A 138 -5.50 -5.50 -3.98
N LEU A 139 -5.16 -5.68 -2.70
CA LEU A 139 -4.36 -4.72 -1.95
C LEU A 139 -2.90 -5.16 -2.04
N ILE A 140 -2.04 -4.29 -2.57
CA ILE A 140 -0.59 -4.48 -2.61
C ILE A 140 0.03 -3.68 -1.47
N ASN A 141 0.85 -4.34 -0.65
CA ASN A 141 1.58 -3.68 0.42
C ASN A 141 2.74 -2.88 -0.16
N PHE A 142 2.61 -1.55 -0.12
CA PHE A 142 3.63 -0.63 -0.63
C PHE A 142 5.01 -0.87 0.01
N PHE A 143 5.06 -1.20 1.31
CA PHE A 143 6.33 -1.46 2.01
C PHE A 143 7.03 -2.75 1.61
N LYS A 144 6.41 -3.56 0.75
CA LYS A 144 7.01 -4.78 0.19
C LYS A 144 7.53 -4.58 -1.22
N ILE A 145 7.34 -3.39 -1.77
CA ILE A 145 7.92 -2.99 -3.04
C ILE A 145 9.38 -2.61 -2.83
N GLN A 146 10.22 -2.99 -3.79
CA GLN A 146 11.65 -2.73 -3.78
C GLN A 146 12.08 -2.22 -5.16
N LEU A 147 13.14 -1.41 -5.18
CA LEU A 147 13.79 -1.04 -6.43
C LEU A 147 14.49 -2.27 -7.02
N GLY A 148 14.26 -2.51 -8.31
CA GLY A 148 14.94 -3.55 -9.07
C GLY A 148 16.40 -3.18 -9.36
N LEU A 149 17.11 -4.11 -10.02
CA LEU A 149 18.49 -3.90 -10.46
C LEU A 149 18.61 -2.85 -11.58
N GLU A 150 17.55 -2.71 -12.37
CA GLU A 150 17.42 -1.69 -13.42
C GLU A 150 16.64 -0.50 -12.87
N GLU A 151 17.10 0.71 -13.21
CA GLU A 151 16.40 1.94 -12.86
C GLU A 151 14.96 1.89 -13.40
N GLU A 152 13.99 2.41 -12.63
CA GLU A 152 12.55 2.44 -12.95
C GLU A 152 11.77 1.12 -12.79
N ILE A 153 12.45 -0.02 -12.60
CA ILE A 153 11.75 -1.27 -12.29
C ILE A 153 11.50 -1.38 -10.79
N VAL A 154 10.26 -1.66 -10.43
CA VAL A 154 9.89 -2.05 -9.07
C VAL A 154 9.52 -3.52 -9.01
N THR A 155 9.91 -4.16 -7.91
CA THR A 155 9.73 -5.58 -7.68
C THR A 155 9.05 -5.85 -6.35
N ILE A 156 8.40 -7.01 -6.26
CA ILE A 156 7.96 -7.62 -5.00
C ILE A 156 8.49 -9.05 -4.99
N GLN A 157 9.23 -9.42 -3.93
CA GLN A 157 9.88 -10.73 -3.83
C GLN A 157 10.74 -11.06 -5.07
N ASP A 158 11.58 -10.10 -5.47
CA ASP A 158 12.48 -10.18 -6.63
C ASP A 158 11.80 -10.40 -7.99
N LYS A 159 10.47 -10.26 -8.06
CA LYS A 159 9.69 -10.37 -9.29
C LYS A 159 9.19 -9.00 -9.76
N PRO A 160 9.24 -8.69 -11.07
CA PRO A 160 8.62 -7.47 -11.62
C PRO A 160 7.17 -7.31 -11.14
N LEU A 161 6.80 -6.09 -10.76
CA LEU A 161 5.51 -5.80 -10.11
C LEU A 161 4.30 -6.23 -10.97
N ASP A 162 4.35 -6.02 -12.28
CA ASP A 162 3.29 -6.41 -13.23
C ASP A 162 3.11 -7.93 -13.28
N ALA A 163 4.20 -8.68 -13.34
CA ALA A 163 4.22 -10.13 -13.32
C ALA A 163 3.73 -10.67 -11.97
N TYR A 164 4.14 -10.06 -10.86
CA TYR A 164 3.66 -10.41 -9.53
C TYR A 164 2.15 -10.19 -9.40
N ILE A 165 1.64 -9.05 -9.85
CA ILE A 165 0.20 -8.75 -9.83
C ILE A 165 -0.57 -9.76 -10.66
N LEU A 166 -0.11 -10.08 -11.88
CA LEU A 166 -0.76 -11.06 -12.73
C LEU A 166 -0.86 -12.43 -12.05
N ASP A 167 0.24 -12.91 -11.46
CA ASP A 167 0.28 -14.21 -10.80
C ASP A 167 -0.73 -14.27 -9.64
N VAL A 168 -0.77 -13.23 -8.80
CA VAL A 168 -1.73 -13.15 -7.68
C VAL A 168 -3.17 -13.17 -8.20
N LEU A 169 -3.47 -12.35 -9.21
CA LEU A 169 -4.80 -12.26 -9.79
C LEU A 169 -5.26 -13.62 -10.34
N VAL A 170 -4.40 -14.33 -11.08
CA VAL A 170 -4.75 -15.64 -11.66
C VAL A 170 -4.88 -16.74 -10.60
N GLN A 171 -4.07 -16.69 -9.54
CA GLN A 171 -4.03 -17.76 -8.53
C GLN A 171 -5.12 -17.62 -7.48
N GLU A 172 -5.38 -16.39 -7.02
CA GLU A 172 -6.17 -16.12 -5.82
C GLU A 172 -7.53 -15.48 -6.11
N MET A 173 -7.72 -14.83 -7.28
CA MET A 173 -8.95 -14.12 -7.63
C MET A 173 -9.81 -14.90 -8.64
N LYS A 174 -10.24 -16.11 -8.28
CA LYS A 174 -11.10 -16.97 -9.12
C LYS A 174 -12.57 -16.57 -9.05
#